data_AF-A0A139DH79-F1
#
_entry.id   AF-A0A139DH79-F1
#
_cell.length_a   1.000
_cell.length_b   1.000
_cell.length_c   1.000
_cell.angle_alpha   90.00
_cell.angle_beta   90.00
_cell.angle_gamma   90.00
#
_symmetry.space_group_name_H-M   'P 1'
#
loop_
_entity.id
_entity.type
_entity.pdbx_description
1 polymer ?
#
loop_
_entity_poly.entity_id
_entity_poly.type
_entity_poly.pdbx_seq_one_letter_code
_entity_poly.pdbx_strand_id
1 'polypeptide(L)'
;LKVALNDRNFFNRGGHPVRKLLNELALAAIGWSEKRPGLRDPLREKMEEVVGRILDEYTSGTELFEELLEDFGHFMDLDRRRRELVEQRLRDAEEGRAKQERASQLATETIQAQVAGRDIPEPVEQALYEPWMRYLQWVILRRGEGSEQWQQACDVTARLVWSVDPAPVTDTTRTELLRAIPQVVDDVRRALQEISWDPFATDTVIRDLELAHVDVFQKLVTAPVNKAAPQPPAEPAPSAMEDQPAAPVVEATTEVVTPVPEPEPAPTPGIATEWLAKADQLRVGSWVEMQGEEHRVRCKLAAFIRATGKYIFVNRSGAKVAEYHRDGLAEALESGLITMLDDGLIFDRALESIIDNLRHNRKD
;
A
#
# COMPACT_ATOMS: atom_id res chain seq x y z
N LEU A 1 36.77 -0.35 32.29
CA LEU A 1 37.86 -1.16 32.91
C LEU A 1 38.21 -0.69 34.31
N LYS A 2 38.64 0.57 34.53
CA LYS A 2 38.96 1.10 35.87
C LYS A 2 37.84 0.88 36.90
N VAL A 3 36.58 1.19 36.55
CA VAL A 3 35.43 0.94 37.44
C VAL A 3 35.25 -0.54 37.79
N ALA A 4 35.35 -1.44 36.80
CA ALA A 4 35.16 -2.88 37.01
C ALA A 4 36.25 -3.49 37.93
N LEU A 5 37.43 -2.89 37.98
CA LEU A 5 38.52 -3.29 38.87
C LEU A 5 38.35 -2.72 40.28
N ASN A 6 37.76 -1.53 40.40
CA ASN A 6 37.61 -0.83 41.68
C ASN A 6 36.29 -1.15 42.41
N ASP A 7 35.22 -1.51 41.69
CA ASP A 7 33.91 -1.81 42.26
C ASP A 7 33.48 -3.25 41.99
N ARG A 8 33.41 -4.06 43.06
CA ARG A 8 32.92 -5.44 43.01
C ARG A 8 31.43 -5.55 42.68
N ASN A 9 30.64 -4.51 42.95
CA ASN A 9 29.22 -4.48 42.65
C ASN A 9 28.95 -4.28 41.15
N PHE A 10 29.93 -3.81 40.37
CA PHE A 10 29.84 -3.70 38.92
C PHE A 10 29.40 -5.01 38.30
N PHE A 11 29.96 -6.16 38.72
CA PHE A 11 29.62 -7.46 38.14
C PHE A 11 28.30 -8.06 38.66
N ASN A 12 27.95 -7.75 39.92
CA ASN A 12 26.90 -8.45 40.66
C ASN A 12 25.54 -7.76 40.62
N ARG A 13 25.45 -6.50 40.19
CA ARG A 13 24.19 -5.74 40.13
C ARG A 13 23.91 -5.29 38.70
N GLY A 14 22.82 -5.80 38.11
CA GLY A 14 22.32 -5.32 36.82
C GLY A 14 21.96 -3.83 36.84
N GLY A 15 21.58 -3.29 38.01
CA GLY A 15 21.24 -1.88 38.18
C GLY A 15 22.40 -0.90 38.34
N HIS A 16 23.66 -1.32 38.14
CA HIS A 16 24.83 -0.46 38.33
C HIS A 16 24.82 0.75 37.36
N PRO A 17 25.07 1.99 37.80
CA PRO A 17 24.97 3.20 36.96
C PRO A 17 25.78 3.12 35.66
N VAL A 18 27.01 2.62 35.74
CA VAL A 18 27.86 2.38 34.54
C VAL A 18 27.22 1.42 33.54
N ARG A 19 26.62 0.31 34.01
CA ARG A 19 25.96 -0.65 33.12
C ARG A 19 24.74 -0.01 32.46
N LYS A 20 23.93 0.71 33.24
CA LYS A 20 22.78 1.45 32.72
C LYS A 20 23.20 2.44 31.65
N LEU A 21 24.21 3.28 31.91
CA LEU A 21 24.66 4.28 30.94
C LEU A 21 25.20 3.63 29.66
N LEU A 22 26.01 2.58 29.77
CA LEU A 22 26.54 1.88 28.59
C LEU A 22 25.43 1.17 27.80
N ASN A 23 24.43 0.60 28.47
CA ASN A 23 23.25 0.04 27.83
C ASN A 23 22.44 1.13 27.11
N GLU A 24 22.18 2.27 27.76
CA GLU A 24 21.45 3.39 27.14
C GLU A 24 22.18 3.95 25.92
N LEU A 25 23.51 4.12 26.00
CA LEU A 25 24.33 4.52 24.86
C LEU A 25 24.27 3.49 23.73
N ALA A 26 24.38 2.20 24.05
CA ALA A 26 24.29 1.13 23.07
C ALA A 26 22.91 1.07 22.39
N LEU A 27 21.83 1.17 23.17
CA LEU A 27 20.46 1.20 22.67
C LEU A 27 20.21 2.42 21.77
N ALA A 28 20.70 3.60 22.17
CA ALA A 28 20.59 4.81 21.36
C ALA A 28 21.36 4.70 20.03
N ALA A 29 22.43 3.90 19.98
CA ALA A 29 23.24 3.64 18.80
C ALA A 29 22.62 2.62 17.83
N ILE A 30 21.67 1.77 18.25
CA ILE A 30 21.03 0.77 17.37
C ILE A 30 20.45 1.44 16.12
N GLY A 31 19.64 2.48 16.32
CA GLY A 31 19.02 3.22 15.22
C GLY A 31 19.90 4.30 14.60
N TRP A 32 21.14 4.49 15.07
CA TRP A 32 22.01 5.54 14.54
C TRP A 32 22.57 5.14 13.18
N SER A 33 22.57 6.10 12.26
CA SER A 33 23.17 5.99 10.93
C SER A 33 24.00 7.24 10.70
N GLU A 34 25.16 7.07 10.07
CA GLU A 34 26.04 8.19 9.75
C GLU A 34 25.31 9.22 8.87
N LYS A 35 25.39 10.50 9.25
CA LYS A 35 24.83 11.59 8.47
C LYS A 35 25.85 12.09 7.45
N ARG A 36 25.36 12.62 6.32
CA ARG A 36 26.23 13.24 5.32
C ARG A 36 27.10 14.34 5.95
N PRO A 37 28.35 14.52 5.47
CA PRO A 37 29.24 15.56 5.96
C PRO A 37 28.56 16.94 5.96
N GLY A 38 28.70 17.69 7.06
CA GLY A 38 28.13 19.02 7.22
C GLY A 38 26.71 19.08 7.80
N LEU A 39 26.03 17.94 7.99
CA LEU A 39 24.76 17.90 8.71
C LEU A 39 24.98 17.74 10.23
N ARG A 40 24.20 18.47 11.02
CA ARG A 40 24.24 18.38 12.48
C ARG A 40 23.77 17.02 12.96
N ASP A 41 24.49 16.42 13.90
CA ASP A 41 24.15 15.14 14.53
C ASP A 41 24.11 15.26 16.06
N PRO A 42 22.96 15.69 16.62
CA PRO A 42 22.82 15.93 18.04
C PRO A 42 23.07 14.71 18.92
N LEU A 43 22.80 13.48 18.42
CA LEU A 43 23.07 12.28 19.22
C LEU A 43 24.56 12.01 19.28
N ARG A 44 25.25 12.02 18.14
CA ARG A 44 26.69 11.81 18.11
C ARG A 44 27.40 12.86 18.97
N GLU A 45 27.00 14.13 18.82
CA GLU A 45 27.47 15.24 19.67
C GLU A 45 27.29 14.93 21.17
N LYS A 46 26.10 14.47 21.57
CA LYS A 46 25.81 14.15 22.98
C LYS A 46 26.54 12.90 23.48
N MET A 47 26.71 11.88 22.64
CA MET A 47 27.49 10.69 22.98
C MET A 47 28.97 11.02 23.16
N GLU A 48 29.53 11.84 22.27
CA GLU A 48 30.92 12.31 22.37
C GLU A 48 31.15 13.17 23.61
N GLU A 49 30.19 14.02 23.95
CA GLU A 49 30.20 14.78 25.22
C GLU A 49 30.24 13.84 26.43
N VAL A 50 29.32 12.87 26.52
CA VAL A 50 29.25 11.91 27.64
C VAL A 50 30.55 11.10 27.74
N VAL A 51 31.04 10.56 26.61
CA VAL A 51 32.28 9.75 26.59
C VAL A 51 33.50 10.61 26.95
N GLY A 52 33.58 11.83 26.42
CA GLY A 52 34.66 12.78 26.72
C GLY A 52 34.73 13.11 28.21
N ARG A 53 33.59 13.45 28.82
CA ARG A 53 33.51 13.69 30.28
C ARG A 53 33.95 12.48 31.09
N ILE A 54 33.59 11.26 30.70
CA ILE A 54 34.06 10.04 31.38
C ILE A 54 35.57 9.89 31.27
N LEU A 55 36.17 10.19 30.11
CA LEU A 55 37.61 10.03 29.91
C LEU A 55 38.44 11.07 30.67
N ASP A 56 37.94 12.31 30.75
CA ASP A 56 38.67 13.46 31.28
C ASP A 56 38.42 13.69 32.78
N GLU A 57 37.18 13.47 33.27
CA GLU A 57 36.77 13.80 34.64
C GLU A 57 36.77 12.59 35.59
N TYR A 58 36.78 11.35 35.07
CA TYR A 58 36.67 10.17 35.92
C TYR A 58 37.90 9.96 36.80
N THR A 59 37.69 10.09 38.12
CA THR A 59 38.73 9.83 39.12
C THR A 59 38.43 8.56 39.93
N SER A 60 37.26 8.50 40.59
CA SER A 60 36.80 7.33 41.36
C SER A 60 35.28 7.42 41.63
N GLY A 61 34.67 6.36 42.15
CA GLY A 61 33.24 6.34 42.50
C GLY A 61 32.29 6.17 41.30
N THR A 62 30.98 6.29 41.54
CA THR A 62 29.91 6.17 40.54
C THR A 62 29.12 7.45 40.29
N GLU A 63 29.38 8.51 41.05
CA GLU A 63 28.63 9.78 41.04
C GLU A 63 28.58 10.42 39.65
N LEU A 64 29.73 10.52 38.97
CA LEU A 64 29.81 11.04 37.59
C LEU A 64 28.92 10.24 36.62
N PHE A 65 28.84 8.92 36.78
CA PHE A 65 28.01 8.09 35.90
C PHE A 65 26.51 8.25 36.19
N GLU A 66 26.13 8.52 37.43
CA GLU A 66 24.74 8.80 37.79
C GLU A 66 24.29 10.15 37.19
N GLU A 67 25.13 11.18 37.31
CA GLU A 67 24.90 12.48 36.67
C GLU A 67 24.76 12.36 35.15
N LEU A 68 25.73 11.71 34.49
CA LEU A 68 25.71 11.53 33.04
C LEU A 68 24.53 10.67 32.57
N LEU A 69 24.08 9.71 33.39
CA LEU A 69 22.90 8.91 33.09
C LEU A 69 21.62 9.75 33.16
N GLU A 70 21.47 10.62 34.15
CA GLU A 70 20.33 11.53 34.24
C GLU A 70 20.29 12.53 33.08
N ASP A 71 21.43 13.16 32.77
CA ASP A 71 21.54 14.13 31.67
C ASP A 71 21.30 13.47 30.29
N PHE A 72 21.93 12.32 30.04
CA PHE A 72 21.69 11.56 28.80
C PHE A 72 20.24 11.08 28.70
N GLY A 73 19.66 10.62 29.81
CA GLY A 73 18.26 10.22 29.90
C GLY A 73 17.31 11.36 29.52
N HIS A 74 17.52 12.56 30.08
CA HIS A 74 16.71 13.73 29.77
C HIS A 74 16.82 14.13 28.29
N PHE A 75 18.03 14.09 27.72
CA PHE A 75 18.22 14.30 26.28
C PHE A 75 17.42 13.28 25.45
N MET A 76 17.51 12.00 25.80
CA MET A 76 16.82 10.92 25.09
C MET A 76 15.29 11.02 25.19
N ASP A 77 14.75 11.50 26.31
CA ASP A 77 13.32 11.73 26.48
C ASP A 77 12.79 12.84 25.56
N LEU A 78 13.50 13.96 25.45
CA LEU A 78 13.15 15.04 24.54
C LEU A 78 13.21 14.60 23.08
N ASP A 79 14.27 13.88 22.73
CA ASP A 79 14.52 13.33 21.40
C ASP A 79 13.44 12.30 21.02
N ARG A 80 13.01 11.44 21.96
CA ARG A 80 11.90 10.50 21.78
C ARG A 80 10.58 11.22 21.52
N ARG A 81 10.19 12.19 22.35
CA ARG A 81 8.94 12.96 22.16
C ARG A 81 8.89 13.65 20.79
N ARG A 82 10.03 14.21 20.35
CA ARG A 82 10.13 14.83 19.03
C ARG A 82 9.89 13.82 17.91
N ARG A 83 10.47 12.62 18.00
CA ARG A 83 10.28 11.55 17.01
C ARG A 83 8.84 11.08 16.94
N GLU A 84 8.22 10.83 18.09
CA GLU A 84 6.85 10.34 18.17
C GLU A 84 5.88 11.26 17.44
N LEU A 85 6.05 12.59 17.58
CA LEU A 85 5.24 13.57 16.85
C LEU A 85 5.45 13.51 15.33
N VAL A 86 6.69 13.31 14.87
CA VAL A 86 7.00 13.19 13.44
C VAL A 86 6.44 11.88 12.89
N GLU A 87 6.66 10.77 13.59
CA GLU A 87 6.14 9.45 13.23
C GLU A 87 4.59 9.44 13.18
N GLN A 88 3.93 10.09 14.14
CA GLN A 88 2.47 10.20 14.17
C GLN A 88 1.93 10.97 12.96
N ARG A 89 2.51 12.14 12.64
CA ARG A 89 2.10 12.93 11.47
C ARG A 89 2.32 12.16 10.16
N LEU A 90 3.43 11.43 10.06
CA LEU A 90 3.70 10.59 8.91
C LEU A 90 2.64 9.49 8.80
N ARG A 91 2.33 8.80 9.91
CA ARG A 91 1.30 7.76 9.93
C ARG A 91 -0.06 8.29 9.50
N ASP A 92 -0.50 9.41 10.05
CA ASP A 92 -1.79 10.02 9.71
C ASP A 92 -1.86 10.40 8.22
N ALA A 93 -0.77 10.93 7.67
CA ALA A 93 -0.66 11.28 6.25
C ALA A 93 -0.71 10.04 5.34
N GLU A 94 0.03 8.99 5.69
CA GLU A 94 0.06 7.73 4.93
C GLU A 94 -1.29 6.98 5.03
N GLU A 95 -1.93 6.99 6.20
CA GLU A 95 -3.28 6.44 6.37
C GLU A 95 -4.33 7.19 5.53
N GLY A 96 -4.25 8.53 5.50
CA GLY A 96 -5.11 9.35 4.65
C GLY A 96 -4.91 9.03 3.16
N ARG A 97 -3.66 8.95 2.71
CA ARG A 97 -3.31 8.59 1.34
C ARG A 97 -3.81 7.20 0.96
N ALA A 98 -3.63 6.22 1.84
CA ALA A 98 -4.09 4.85 1.63
C ALA A 98 -5.62 4.74 1.54
N LYS A 99 -6.35 5.51 2.36
CA LYS A 99 -7.82 5.58 2.24
C LYS A 99 -8.26 6.17 0.91
N GLN A 100 -7.60 7.23 0.43
CA GLN A 100 -7.88 7.83 -0.87
C GLN A 100 -7.60 6.85 -2.02
N GLU A 101 -6.47 6.15 -1.99
CA GLU A 101 -6.07 5.15 -2.99
C GLU A 101 -7.10 4.01 -3.06
N ARG A 102 -7.49 3.46 -1.91
CA ARG A 102 -8.50 2.40 -1.81
C ARG A 102 -9.88 2.87 -2.30
N ALA A 103 -10.29 4.09 -1.94
CA ALA A 103 -11.56 4.66 -2.41
C ALA A 103 -11.56 4.86 -3.94
N SER A 104 -10.42 5.30 -4.50
CA SER A 104 -10.27 5.43 -5.95
C SER A 104 -10.38 4.07 -6.64
N GLN A 105 -9.64 3.07 -6.14
CA GLN A 105 -9.63 1.73 -6.72
C GLN A 105 -11.04 1.11 -6.71
N LEU A 106 -11.73 1.11 -5.56
CA LEU A 106 -13.07 0.53 -5.45
C LEU A 106 -14.10 1.24 -6.33
N ALA A 107 -14.03 2.57 -6.43
CA ALA A 107 -14.91 3.34 -7.32
C ALA A 107 -14.69 2.96 -8.78
N THR A 108 -13.43 2.84 -9.22
CA THR A 108 -13.07 2.42 -10.57
C THR A 108 -13.52 0.99 -10.86
N GLU A 109 -13.22 0.04 -9.96
CA GLU A 109 -13.65 -1.36 -10.08
C GLU A 109 -15.17 -1.48 -10.19
N THR A 110 -15.91 -0.68 -9.41
CA THR A 110 -17.38 -0.66 -9.44
C THR A 110 -17.91 -0.20 -10.79
N ILE A 111 -17.40 0.90 -11.34
CA ILE A 111 -17.83 1.41 -12.65
C ILE A 111 -17.45 0.42 -13.75
N GLN A 112 -16.20 -0.07 -13.76
CA GLN A 112 -15.72 -1.02 -14.76
C GLN A 112 -16.54 -2.31 -14.76
N ALA A 113 -16.87 -2.86 -13.59
CA ALA A 113 -17.70 -4.06 -13.49
C ALA A 113 -19.11 -3.86 -14.06
N GLN A 114 -19.67 -2.66 -13.95
CA GLN A 114 -21.00 -2.36 -14.52
C GLN A 114 -20.95 -2.12 -16.03
N VAL A 115 -19.92 -1.42 -16.51
CA VAL A 115 -19.76 -1.05 -17.93
C VAL A 115 -19.23 -2.20 -18.79
N ALA A 116 -18.52 -3.17 -18.20
CA ALA A 116 -17.94 -4.29 -18.94
C ALA A 116 -18.98 -5.03 -19.81
N GLY A 117 -18.71 -5.08 -21.12
CA GLY A 117 -19.55 -5.76 -22.10
C GLY A 117 -20.84 -5.01 -22.48
N ARG A 118 -20.96 -3.72 -22.13
CA ARG A 118 -22.11 -2.87 -22.48
C ARG A 118 -21.75 -1.79 -23.49
N ASP A 119 -22.75 -1.33 -24.25
CA ASP A 119 -22.61 -0.24 -25.22
C ASP A 119 -23.05 1.09 -24.59
N ILE A 120 -22.13 1.75 -23.87
CA ILE A 120 -22.41 2.98 -23.14
C ILE A 120 -22.13 4.20 -24.03
N PRO A 121 -23.09 5.12 -24.22
CA PRO A 121 -22.86 6.35 -24.97
C PRO A 121 -21.74 7.20 -24.36
N GLU A 122 -20.86 7.77 -25.19
CA GLU A 122 -19.69 8.55 -24.78
C GLU A 122 -20.00 9.63 -23.73
N PRO A 123 -21.07 10.45 -23.84
CA PRO A 123 -21.38 11.46 -22.81
C PRO A 123 -21.68 10.86 -21.43
N VAL A 124 -22.30 9.67 -21.40
CA VAL A 124 -22.63 8.95 -20.16
C VAL A 124 -21.38 8.29 -19.58
N GLU A 125 -20.51 7.77 -20.43
CA GLU A 125 -19.20 7.25 -19.99
C GLU A 125 -18.35 8.35 -19.36
N GLN A 126 -18.28 9.54 -19.97
CA GLN A 126 -17.62 10.71 -19.39
C GLN A 126 -18.22 11.08 -18.03
N ALA A 127 -19.56 11.10 -17.92
CA ALA A 127 -20.24 11.34 -16.64
C ALA A 127 -19.93 10.27 -15.57
N LEU A 128 -19.81 9.00 -15.96
CA LEU A 128 -19.44 7.91 -15.06
C LEU A 128 -18.03 8.09 -14.50
N TYR A 129 -17.05 8.38 -15.36
CA TYR A 129 -15.64 8.47 -14.97
C TYR A 129 -15.19 9.82 -14.42
N GLU A 130 -15.99 10.87 -14.54
CA GLU A 130 -15.65 12.18 -13.98
C GLU A 130 -16.54 12.54 -12.76
N PRO A 131 -17.77 13.06 -12.90
CA PRO A 131 -18.56 13.48 -11.74
C PRO A 131 -19.05 12.29 -10.89
N TRP A 132 -19.48 11.18 -11.50
CA TRP A 132 -19.99 10.03 -10.74
C TRP A 132 -18.89 9.29 -9.97
N MET A 133 -17.71 9.11 -10.56
CA MET A 133 -16.55 8.55 -9.87
C MET A 133 -16.17 9.36 -8.63
N ARG A 134 -16.27 10.69 -8.69
CA ARG A 134 -16.03 11.57 -7.52
C ARG A 134 -17.09 11.36 -6.44
N TYR A 135 -18.35 11.16 -6.82
CA TYR A 135 -19.40 10.79 -5.89
C TYR A 135 -19.11 9.46 -5.18
N LEU A 136 -18.79 8.41 -5.93
CA LEU A 136 -18.45 7.10 -5.36
C LEU A 136 -17.26 7.18 -4.39
N GLN A 137 -16.19 7.87 -4.77
CA GLN A 137 -15.04 8.12 -3.89
C GLN A 137 -15.44 8.85 -2.61
N TRP A 138 -16.28 9.88 -2.71
CA TRP A 138 -16.77 10.64 -1.56
C TRP A 138 -17.59 9.76 -0.61
N VAL A 139 -18.49 8.91 -1.13
CA VAL A 139 -19.30 8.00 -0.31
C VAL A 139 -18.38 7.04 0.46
N ILE A 140 -17.38 6.44 -0.18
CA ILE A 140 -16.42 5.54 0.49
C ILE A 140 -15.67 6.28 1.59
N LEU A 141 -15.16 7.48 1.32
CA LEU A 141 -14.37 8.24 2.29
C LEU A 141 -15.21 8.76 3.48
N ARG A 142 -16.49 9.10 3.23
CA ARG A 142 -17.37 9.71 4.23
C ARG A 142 -18.18 8.69 5.02
N ARG A 143 -18.62 7.60 4.38
CA ARG A 143 -19.55 6.60 4.93
C ARG A 143 -18.90 5.23 5.10
N GLY A 144 -17.86 4.91 4.31
CA GLY A 144 -17.17 3.63 4.33
C GLY A 144 -17.72 2.63 3.31
N GLU A 145 -16.87 1.70 2.88
CA GLU A 145 -17.18 0.64 1.90
C GLU A 145 -18.23 -0.39 2.38
N GLY A 146 -18.47 -0.49 3.69
CA GLY A 146 -19.47 -1.39 4.27
C GLY A 146 -20.82 -0.73 4.57
N SER A 147 -21.01 0.53 4.16
CA SER A 147 -22.21 1.30 4.51
C SER A 147 -23.40 1.03 3.60
N GLU A 148 -24.62 1.22 4.12
CA GLU A 148 -25.84 1.18 3.29
C GLU A 148 -25.81 2.24 2.19
N GLN A 149 -25.17 3.40 2.44
CA GLN A 149 -25.02 4.45 1.44
C GLN A 149 -24.12 4.01 0.28
N TRP A 150 -23.07 3.24 0.56
CA TRP A 150 -22.23 2.65 -0.49
C TRP A 150 -23.01 1.65 -1.34
N GLN A 151 -23.79 0.77 -0.71
CA GLN A 151 -24.65 -0.17 -1.43
C GLN A 151 -25.67 0.55 -2.32
N GLN A 152 -26.32 1.60 -1.80
CA GLN A 152 -27.23 2.43 -2.59
C GLN A 152 -26.52 3.10 -3.78
N ALA A 153 -25.28 3.59 -3.60
CA ALA A 153 -24.50 4.17 -4.68
C ALA A 153 -24.15 3.13 -5.77
N CYS A 154 -23.81 1.89 -5.39
CA CYS A 154 -23.63 0.79 -6.33
C CYS A 154 -24.94 0.48 -7.09
N ASP A 155 -26.08 0.44 -6.41
CA ASP A 155 -27.39 0.19 -7.04
C ASP A 155 -27.76 1.29 -8.03
N VAL A 156 -27.53 2.57 -7.68
CA VAL A 156 -27.74 3.68 -8.61
C VAL A 156 -26.80 3.56 -9.81
N THR A 157 -25.54 3.19 -9.60
CA THR A 157 -24.59 2.96 -10.71
C THR A 157 -25.09 1.89 -11.67
N ALA A 158 -25.56 0.76 -11.14
CA ALA A 158 -26.12 -0.34 -11.93
C ALA A 158 -27.39 0.10 -12.68
N ARG A 159 -28.30 0.85 -12.03
CA ARG A 159 -29.51 1.39 -12.68
C ARG A 159 -29.19 2.40 -13.77
N LEU A 160 -28.22 3.29 -13.54
CA LEU A 160 -27.76 4.28 -14.51
C LEU A 160 -27.24 3.58 -15.76
N VAL A 161 -26.31 2.65 -15.59
CA VAL A 161 -25.72 1.87 -16.69
C VAL A 161 -26.80 1.05 -17.43
N TRP A 162 -27.71 0.39 -16.71
CA TRP A 162 -28.82 -0.33 -17.33
C TRP A 162 -29.79 0.58 -18.08
N SER A 163 -29.99 1.83 -17.62
CA SER A 163 -30.91 2.76 -18.29
C SER A 163 -30.43 3.20 -19.68
N VAL A 164 -29.12 3.11 -19.95
CA VAL A 164 -28.52 3.48 -21.24
C VAL A 164 -28.14 2.27 -22.10
N ASP A 165 -28.09 1.08 -21.52
CA ASP A 165 -27.97 -0.20 -22.22
C ASP A 165 -28.77 -1.30 -21.50
N PRO A 166 -30.10 -1.40 -21.77
CA PRO A 166 -31.02 -2.27 -21.02
C PRO A 166 -31.01 -3.71 -21.54
N ALA A 167 -29.85 -4.35 -21.49
CA ALA A 167 -29.67 -5.78 -21.83
C ALA A 167 -29.89 -6.70 -20.61
N PRO A 168 -30.48 -7.90 -20.78
CA PRO A 168 -31.12 -8.41 -21.98
C PRO A 168 -32.49 -7.75 -22.22
N VAL A 169 -32.86 -7.59 -23.51
CA VAL A 169 -34.14 -6.99 -23.89
C VAL A 169 -35.24 -8.05 -23.89
N THR A 170 -36.30 -7.79 -23.13
CA THR A 170 -37.53 -8.59 -23.01
C THR A 170 -38.75 -7.73 -23.35
N ASP A 171 -39.93 -8.35 -23.39
CA ASP A 171 -41.19 -7.66 -23.68
C ASP A 171 -41.55 -6.57 -22.63
N THR A 172 -41.03 -6.68 -21.40
CA THR A 172 -41.30 -5.73 -20.30
C THR A 172 -40.24 -4.65 -20.16
N THR A 173 -39.05 -4.82 -20.76
CA THR A 173 -37.91 -3.90 -20.65
C THR A 173 -38.30 -2.45 -20.93
N ARG A 174 -39.14 -2.22 -21.94
CA ARG A 174 -39.59 -0.85 -22.29
C ARG A 174 -40.38 -0.19 -21.16
N THR A 175 -41.30 -0.92 -20.55
CA THR A 175 -42.14 -0.39 -19.46
C THR A 175 -41.33 -0.19 -18.18
N GLU A 176 -40.39 -1.09 -17.91
CA GLU A 176 -39.44 -0.98 -16.79
C GLU A 176 -38.54 0.24 -16.97
N LEU A 177 -38.00 0.45 -18.18
CA LEU A 177 -37.13 1.60 -18.49
C LEU A 177 -37.87 2.94 -18.32
N LEU A 178 -39.12 3.05 -18.78
CA LEU A 178 -39.93 4.27 -18.59
C LEU A 178 -40.16 4.60 -17.11
N ARG A 179 -40.21 3.58 -16.23
CA ARG A 179 -40.36 3.79 -14.78
C ARG A 179 -39.03 4.12 -14.10
N ALA A 180 -37.92 3.58 -14.60
CA ALA A 180 -36.60 3.74 -14.02
C ALA A 180 -35.97 5.11 -14.32
N ILE A 181 -36.15 5.65 -15.54
CA ILE A 181 -35.46 6.88 -15.97
C ILE A 181 -35.65 8.07 -15.02
N PRO A 182 -36.88 8.44 -14.60
CA PRO A 182 -37.05 9.58 -13.71
C PRO A 182 -36.28 9.42 -12.40
N GLN A 183 -36.26 8.21 -11.85
CA GLN A 183 -35.51 7.90 -10.62
C GLN A 183 -34.00 7.98 -10.85
N VAL A 184 -33.50 7.46 -11.97
CA VAL A 184 -32.07 7.54 -12.32
C VAL A 184 -31.62 8.99 -12.45
N VAL A 185 -32.36 9.82 -13.18
CA VAL A 185 -32.05 11.24 -13.37
C VAL A 185 -32.06 11.99 -12.03
N ASP A 186 -33.05 11.74 -11.17
CA ASP A 186 -33.14 12.37 -9.85
C ASP A 186 -32.03 11.90 -8.89
N ASP A 187 -31.71 10.60 -8.90
CA ASP A 187 -30.62 10.03 -8.10
C ASP A 187 -29.27 10.63 -8.50
N VAL A 188 -28.98 10.74 -9.81
CA VAL A 188 -27.75 11.35 -10.33
C VAL A 188 -27.69 12.82 -9.95
N ARG A 189 -28.76 13.59 -10.17
CA ARG A 189 -28.81 15.01 -9.79
C ARG A 189 -28.54 15.21 -8.30
N ARG A 190 -29.18 14.41 -7.45
CA ARG A 190 -29.03 14.48 -6.00
C ARG A 190 -27.60 14.13 -5.56
N ALA A 191 -27.01 13.09 -6.14
CA ALA A 191 -25.64 12.67 -5.85
C ALA A 191 -24.62 13.77 -6.18
N LEU A 192 -24.75 14.41 -7.34
CA LEU A 192 -23.85 15.49 -7.75
C LEU A 192 -24.01 16.75 -6.89
N GLN A 193 -25.24 17.07 -6.46
CA GLN A 193 -25.49 18.13 -5.49
C GLN A 193 -24.89 17.82 -4.11
N GLU A 194 -24.93 16.56 -3.66
CA GLU A 194 -24.38 16.14 -2.37
C GLU A 194 -22.87 16.39 -2.27
N ILE A 195 -22.14 16.21 -3.38
CA ILE A 195 -20.70 16.52 -3.45
C ILE A 195 -20.38 17.96 -3.86
N SER A 196 -21.39 18.83 -3.93
CA SER A 196 -21.25 20.22 -4.37
C SER A 196 -20.60 20.36 -5.75
N TRP A 197 -20.95 19.46 -6.68
CA TRP A 197 -20.55 19.57 -8.08
C TRP A 197 -21.12 20.85 -8.71
N ASP A 198 -20.45 21.36 -9.74
CA ASP A 198 -20.88 22.60 -10.39
C ASP A 198 -22.33 22.44 -10.93
N PRO A 199 -23.26 23.38 -10.62
CA PRO A 199 -24.65 23.26 -11.05
C PRO A 199 -24.83 23.26 -12.58
N PHE A 200 -24.05 24.05 -13.32
CA PHE A 200 -24.16 24.11 -14.78
C PHE A 200 -23.59 22.85 -15.45
N ALA A 201 -22.52 22.29 -14.89
CA ALA A 201 -21.99 21.01 -15.30
C ALA A 201 -22.97 19.87 -14.98
N THR A 202 -23.66 19.94 -13.83
CA THR A 202 -24.73 19.00 -13.48
C THR A 202 -25.86 19.03 -14.50
N ASP A 203 -26.35 20.22 -14.88
CA ASP A 203 -27.40 20.35 -15.90
C ASP A 203 -26.96 19.80 -17.27
N THR A 204 -25.68 19.95 -17.61
CA THR A 204 -25.10 19.38 -18.83
C THR A 204 -25.11 17.84 -18.79
N VAL A 205 -24.63 17.24 -17.70
CA VAL A 205 -24.66 15.79 -17.49
C VAL A 205 -26.08 15.24 -17.57
N ILE A 206 -27.05 15.92 -16.94
CA ILE A 206 -28.45 15.48 -16.96
C ILE A 206 -29.03 15.57 -18.38
N ARG A 207 -28.80 16.67 -19.09
CA ARG A 207 -29.27 16.82 -20.48
C ARG A 207 -28.70 15.73 -21.38
N ASP A 208 -27.41 15.46 -21.27
CA ASP A 208 -26.75 14.48 -22.14
C ASP A 208 -27.21 13.04 -21.81
N LEU A 209 -27.50 12.76 -20.53
CA LEU A 209 -28.15 11.51 -20.10
C LEU A 209 -29.57 11.37 -20.66
N GLU A 210 -30.39 12.44 -20.61
CA GLU A 210 -31.74 12.44 -21.17
C GLU A 210 -31.73 12.20 -22.68
N LEU A 211 -30.78 12.80 -23.41
CA LEU A 211 -30.59 12.56 -24.84
C LEU A 211 -30.22 11.10 -25.13
N ALA A 212 -29.29 10.53 -24.35
CA ALA A 212 -28.92 9.12 -24.46
C ALA A 212 -30.12 8.19 -24.23
N HIS A 213 -30.98 8.51 -23.25
CA HIS A 213 -32.21 7.75 -23.00
C HIS A 213 -33.18 7.80 -24.19
N VAL A 214 -33.33 8.94 -24.85
CA VAL A 214 -34.16 9.07 -26.06
C VAL A 214 -33.66 8.13 -27.17
N ASP A 215 -32.35 8.09 -27.41
CA ASP A 215 -31.76 7.22 -28.42
C ASP A 215 -31.98 5.74 -28.12
N VAL A 216 -31.82 5.34 -26.86
CA VAL A 216 -32.09 3.96 -26.40
C VAL A 216 -33.55 3.60 -26.62
N PHE A 217 -34.47 4.51 -26.32
CA PHE A 217 -35.90 4.30 -26.59
C PHE A 217 -36.20 4.12 -28.08
N GLN A 218 -35.57 4.92 -28.94
CA GLN A 218 -35.73 4.80 -30.39
C GLN A 218 -35.20 3.46 -30.90
N LYS A 219 -34.02 3.03 -30.42
CA LYS A 219 -33.44 1.70 -30.72
C LYS A 219 -34.40 0.57 -30.31
N LEU A 220 -35.00 0.64 -29.11
CA LEU A 220 -35.97 -0.36 -28.63
C LEU A 220 -37.30 -0.38 -29.42
N VAL A 221 -37.70 0.74 -30.03
CA VAL A 221 -38.90 0.82 -30.89
C VAL A 221 -38.63 0.20 -32.28
N THR A 222 -37.42 0.39 -32.79
CA THR A 222 -37.02 0.03 -34.15
C THR A 222 -36.38 -1.34 -34.27
N ALA A 223 -35.91 -1.91 -33.15
CA ALA A 223 -35.46 -3.28 -33.09
C ALA A 223 -36.65 -4.23 -33.41
N PRO A 224 -36.56 -5.07 -34.46
CA PRO A 224 -37.60 -6.03 -34.73
C PRO A 224 -37.67 -6.99 -33.54
N VAL A 225 -38.81 -7.00 -32.85
CA VAL A 225 -39.18 -8.09 -31.97
C VAL A 225 -39.13 -9.34 -32.82
N ASN A 226 -38.02 -10.09 -32.71
CA ASN A 226 -37.84 -11.35 -33.38
C ASN A 226 -38.78 -12.34 -32.68
N LYS A 227 -40.08 -12.23 -32.98
CA LYS A 227 -41.02 -13.32 -32.77
C LYS A 227 -40.39 -14.49 -33.49
N ALA A 228 -39.90 -15.46 -32.73
CA ALA A 228 -39.53 -16.76 -33.24
C ALA A 228 -40.73 -17.29 -34.02
N ALA A 229 -40.71 -17.08 -35.34
CA ALA A 229 -41.59 -17.77 -36.26
C ALA A 229 -41.09 -19.21 -36.30
N PRO A 230 -41.98 -20.22 -36.16
CA PRO A 230 -41.57 -21.61 -36.18
C PRO A 230 -40.90 -21.90 -37.53
N GLN A 231 -39.66 -22.38 -37.47
CA GLN A 231 -38.98 -22.93 -38.65
C GLN A 231 -39.87 -24.05 -39.25
N PRO A 232 -40.19 -24.02 -40.55
CA PRO A 232 -40.78 -25.15 -41.23
C PRO A 232 -39.81 -26.35 -41.19
N PRO A 233 -40.31 -27.60 -41.18
CA PRO A 233 -39.48 -28.79 -41.06
C PRO A 233 -38.52 -28.90 -42.26
N ALA A 234 -37.24 -29.10 -41.97
CA ALA A 234 -36.26 -29.48 -42.98
C ALA A 234 -36.58 -30.89 -43.51
N GLU A 235 -36.90 -31.01 -44.80
CA GLU A 235 -36.81 -32.27 -45.53
C GLU A 235 -35.37 -32.51 -46.00
N PRO A 236 -34.84 -33.74 -45.87
CA PRO A 236 -33.48 -34.08 -46.25
C PRO A 236 -33.40 -34.64 -47.67
N ALA A 237 -32.44 -34.17 -48.46
CA ALA A 237 -31.95 -34.87 -49.67
C ALA A 237 -30.53 -34.36 -50.02
N PRO A 238 -29.73 -35.12 -50.79
CA PRO A 238 -28.86 -36.15 -50.24
C PRO A 238 -27.37 -35.88 -50.52
N SER A 239 -26.54 -36.62 -49.79
CA SER A 239 -25.10 -36.71 -49.98
C SER A 239 -24.75 -37.20 -51.40
N ALA A 240 -23.91 -36.45 -52.11
CA ALA A 240 -23.17 -36.93 -53.27
C ALA A 240 -21.71 -36.53 -53.10
N MET A 241 -20.90 -37.56 -52.93
CA MET A 241 -19.46 -37.56 -52.81
C MET A 241 -18.88 -37.51 -54.23
N GLU A 242 -17.98 -36.58 -54.55
CA GLU A 242 -17.10 -36.73 -55.71
C GLU A 242 -15.79 -35.92 -55.53
N ASP A 243 -14.73 -36.71 -55.41
CA ASP A 243 -13.31 -36.57 -55.75
C ASP A 243 -12.60 -35.20 -55.86
N GLN A 244 -11.44 -35.17 -55.21
CA GLN A 244 -10.32 -34.22 -55.45
C GLN A 244 -9.62 -34.56 -56.79
N PRO A 245 -8.79 -33.66 -57.36
CA PRO A 245 -7.37 -33.67 -57.01
C PRO A 245 -6.69 -32.28 -56.95
N ALA A 246 -5.45 -32.30 -56.46
CA ALA A 246 -4.65 -31.23 -55.89
C ALA A 246 -3.80 -30.36 -56.87
N ALA A 247 -3.48 -29.15 -56.38
CA ALA A 247 -2.26 -28.32 -56.54
C ALA A 247 -1.97 -27.67 -57.93
N PRO A 248 -1.17 -26.56 -58.05
CA PRO A 248 -0.14 -26.07 -57.10
C PRO A 248 -0.02 -24.54 -56.86
N VAL A 249 0.64 -24.24 -55.73
CA VAL A 249 1.65 -23.20 -55.44
C VAL A 249 1.62 -21.88 -56.23
N VAL A 250 1.43 -20.76 -55.52
CA VAL A 250 2.17 -19.51 -55.81
C VAL A 250 2.66 -18.89 -54.51
N GLU A 251 3.97 -18.82 -54.43
CA GLU A 251 4.82 -18.29 -53.38
C GLU A 251 4.93 -16.77 -53.60
N ALA A 252 4.53 -15.98 -52.60
CA ALA A 252 4.78 -14.54 -52.58
C ALA A 252 5.46 -14.20 -51.24
N THR A 253 6.78 -14.17 -51.30
CA THR A 253 7.69 -13.56 -50.33
C THR A 253 7.37 -12.09 -50.16
N THR A 254 6.95 -11.71 -48.96
CA THR A 254 7.10 -10.34 -48.44
C THR A 254 7.81 -10.42 -47.10
N GLU A 255 9.06 -9.96 -47.13
CA GLU A 255 9.97 -9.81 -46.02
C GLU A 255 9.59 -8.56 -45.18
N VAL A 256 9.77 -8.68 -43.85
CA VAL A 256 10.05 -7.59 -42.87
C VAL A 256 8.81 -6.75 -42.50
N VAL A 257 8.29 -6.76 -41.26
CA VAL A 257 8.92 -6.47 -39.96
C VAL A 257 8.23 -7.28 -38.86
N THR A 258 9.00 -8.06 -38.11
CA THR A 258 8.60 -8.61 -36.81
C THR A 258 8.38 -7.48 -35.80
N PRO A 259 7.19 -7.32 -35.20
CA PRO A 259 7.10 -6.61 -33.94
C PRO A 259 7.85 -7.44 -32.91
N VAL A 260 8.83 -6.82 -32.25
CA VAL A 260 9.48 -7.36 -31.07
C VAL A 260 8.35 -7.72 -30.09
N PRO A 261 8.18 -8.99 -29.68
CA PRO A 261 7.28 -9.29 -28.59
C PRO A 261 7.86 -8.60 -27.36
N GLU A 262 7.09 -7.67 -26.84
CA GLU A 262 7.20 -7.20 -25.47
C GLU A 262 7.40 -8.44 -24.58
N PRO A 263 8.43 -8.48 -23.71
CA PRO A 263 8.65 -9.66 -22.90
C PRO A 263 7.40 -9.86 -22.04
N GLU A 264 6.71 -10.98 -22.26
CA GLU A 264 5.79 -11.53 -21.27
C GLU A 264 6.48 -11.44 -19.90
N PRO A 265 5.79 -11.00 -18.84
CA PRO A 265 6.37 -11.07 -17.51
C PRO A 265 6.76 -12.52 -17.27
N ALA A 266 8.07 -12.78 -17.23
CA ALA A 266 8.61 -14.08 -16.91
C ALA A 266 7.89 -14.57 -15.64
N PRO A 267 7.52 -15.87 -15.55
CA PRO A 267 6.92 -16.41 -14.35
C PRO A 267 7.87 -16.12 -13.19
N THR A 268 7.47 -15.21 -12.31
CA THR A 268 8.25 -14.82 -11.15
C THR A 268 8.50 -16.10 -10.37
N PRO A 269 9.76 -16.47 -10.04
CA PRO A 269 9.98 -17.55 -9.10
C PRO A 269 9.22 -17.18 -7.83
N GLY A 270 8.20 -17.96 -7.50
CA GLY A 270 7.35 -17.67 -6.35
C GLY A 270 8.24 -17.51 -5.12
N ILE A 271 8.20 -16.32 -4.50
CA ILE A 271 8.94 -16.00 -3.29
C ILE A 271 8.77 -17.16 -2.31
N ALA A 272 9.88 -17.69 -1.79
CA ALA A 272 9.78 -18.82 -0.88
C ALA A 272 8.87 -18.45 0.31
N THR A 273 7.96 -19.36 0.67
CA THR A 273 6.93 -19.12 1.70
C THR A 273 7.53 -18.71 3.04
N GLU A 274 8.79 -19.09 3.28
CA GLU A 274 9.60 -18.72 4.44
C GLU A 274 9.87 -17.20 4.53
N TRP A 275 10.13 -16.51 3.41
CA TRP A 275 10.41 -15.08 3.39
C TRP A 275 9.16 -14.24 3.58
N LEU A 276 8.04 -14.70 3.01
CA LEU A 276 6.72 -14.16 3.28
C LEU A 276 6.38 -14.25 4.79
N ALA A 277 6.64 -15.41 5.41
CA ALA A 277 6.44 -15.59 6.84
C ALA A 277 7.38 -14.72 7.69
N LYS A 278 8.62 -14.48 7.25
CA LYS A 278 9.54 -13.54 7.91
C LYS A 278 9.06 -12.08 7.81
N ALA A 279 8.51 -11.67 6.66
CA ALA A 279 7.91 -10.35 6.50
C ALA A 279 6.69 -10.17 7.43
N ASP A 280 5.87 -11.21 7.61
CA ASP A 280 4.71 -11.19 8.51
C ASP A 280 5.12 -11.16 10.00
N GLN A 281 6.32 -11.62 10.34
CA GLN A 281 6.85 -11.58 11.71
C GLN A 281 7.36 -10.19 12.13
N LEU A 282 7.61 -9.29 11.18
CA LEU A 282 8.03 -7.92 11.48
C LEU A 282 6.93 -7.18 12.23
N ARG A 283 7.27 -6.65 13.41
CA ARG A 283 6.35 -5.86 14.23
C ARG A 283 6.69 -4.39 14.13
N VAL A 284 5.68 -3.53 14.30
CA VAL A 284 5.91 -2.09 14.45
C VAL A 284 6.88 -1.88 15.61
N GLY A 285 7.98 -1.18 15.34
CA GLY A 285 9.08 -0.99 16.27
C GLY A 285 10.36 -1.75 15.93
N SER A 286 10.29 -2.82 15.13
CA SER A 286 11.47 -3.60 14.74
C SER A 286 12.44 -2.78 13.89
N TRP A 287 13.73 -2.88 14.22
CA TRP A 287 14.80 -2.26 13.44
C TRP A 287 15.31 -3.19 12.36
N VAL A 288 15.57 -2.62 11.19
CA VAL A 288 16.16 -3.28 10.04
C VAL A 288 17.28 -2.41 9.47
N GLU A 289 18.27 -3.07 8.90
CA GLU A 289 19.33 -2.44 8.14
C GLU A 289 19.09 -2.68 6.65
N MET A 290 18.97 -1.59 5.91
CA MET A 290 18.71 -1.55 4.48
C MET A 290 19.96 -1.12 3.72
N GLN A 291 20.23 -1.71 2.56
CA GLN A 291 21.26 -1.21 1.65
C GLN A 291 20.74 0.06 0.95
N GLY A 292 21.34 1.22 1.24
CA GLY A 292 21.10 2.47 0.50
C GLY A 292 22.09 2.64 -0.66
N GLU A 293 21.94 3.72 -1.43
CA GLU A 293 22.76 3.98 -2.63
C GLU A 293 24.27 4.12 -2.33
N GLU A 294 24.64 4.76 -1.21
CA GLU A 294 26.06 4.94 -0.81
C GLU A 294 26.39 4.25 0.53
N HIS A 295 25.42 4.12 1.44
CA HIS A 295 25.63 3.60 2.79
C HIS A 295 24.46 2.73 3.26
N ARG A 296 24.72 1.83 4.21
CA ARG A 296 23.66 1.08 4.89
C ARG A 296 22.88 2.03 5.79
N VAL A 297 21.56 2.02 5.64
CA VAL A 297 20.64 2.87 6.42
C VAL A 297 19.88 2.01 7.39
N ARG A 298 19.85 2.42 8.65
CA ARG A 298 19.05 1.75 9.68
C ARG A 298 17.71 2.41 9.80
N CYS A 299 16.67 1.59 9.70
CA CYS A 299 15.29 2.01 9.67
C CYS A 299 14.49 1.20 10.68
N LYS A 300 13.44 1.83 11.21
CA LYS A 300 12.45 1.20 12.06
C LYS A 300 11.16 1.03 11.27
N LEU A 301 10.47 -0.10 11.44
CA LEU A 301 9.11 -0.25 10.96
C LEU A 301 8.18 0.64 11.80
N ALA A 302 7.72 1.76 11.24
CA ALA A 302 6.91 2.75 11.94
C ALA A 302 5.42 2.44 11.91
N ALA A 303 4.94 1.88 10.80
CA ALA A 303 3.52 1.57 10.62
C ALA A 303 3.31 0.45 9.58
N PHE A 304 2.21 -0.28 9.75
CA PHE A 304 1.64 -1.17 8.74
C PHE A 304 0.24 -0.67 8.40
N ILE A 305 0.04 -0.24 7.16
CA ILE A 305 -1.21 0.36 6.70
C ILE A 305 -2.11 -0.74 6.15
N ARG A 306 -3.08 -1.19 6.96
CA ARG A 306 -3.95 -2.32 6.62
C ARG A 306 -4.77 -2.11 5.34
N ALA A 307 -5.15 -0.87 5.03
CA ALA A 307 -5.98 -0.56 3.86
C ALA A 307 -5.28 -0.87 2.53
N THR A 308 -3.96 -0.73 2.47
CA THR A 308 -3.14 -0.95 1.26
C THR A 308 -2.12 -2.08 1.41
N GLY A 309 -1.95 -2.63 2.61
CA GLY A 309 -0.93 -3.66 2.90
C GLY A 309 0.51 -3.14 2.86
N LYS A 310 0.71 -1.81 2.99
CA LYS A 310 2.03 -1.17 2.91
C LYS A 310 2.72 -1.13 4.29
N TYR A 311 4.00 -1.46 4.31
CA TYR A 311 4.93 -1.32 5.44
C TYR A 311 5.72 -0.02 5.28
N ILE A 312 5.69 0.85 6.30
CA ILE A 312 6.34 2.16 6.27
C ILE A 312 7.56 2.16 7.18
N PHE A 313 8.73 2.40 6.60
CA PHE A 313 10.00 2.43 7.31
C PHE A 313 10.50 3.86 7.48
N VAL A 314 10.96 4.18 8.68
CA VAL A 314 11.48 5.51 9.04
C VAL A 314 12.90 5.42 9.57
N ASN A 315 13.69 6.47 9.35
CA ASN A 315 14.97 6.61 10.01
C ASN A 315 14.78 7.00 11.49
N ARG A 316 15.89 7.09 12.25
CA ARG A 316 15.87 7.56 13.64
C ARG A 316 15.26 8.95 13.85
N SER A 317 15.20 9.82 12.84
CA SER A 317 14.52 11.12 13.00
C SER A 317 12.99 11.05 12.83
N GLY A 318 12.44 9.88 12.46
CA GLY A 318 11.03 9.69 12.13
C GLY A 318 10.68 10.00 10.68
N ALA A 319 11.67 10.33 9.84
CA ALA A 319 11.44 10.61 8.42
C ALA A 319 11.32 9.30 7.63
N LYS A 320 10.37 9.24 6.69
CA LYS A 320 10.15 8.11 5.80
C LYS A 320 11.41 7.84 4.95
N VAL A 321 11.86 6.58 4.96
CA VAL A 321 12.98 6.10 4.15
C VAL A 321 12.49 5.23 3.02
N ALA A 322 11.57 4.31 3.30
CA ALA A 322 11.05 3.38 2.31
C ALA A 322 9.61 2.97 2.62
N GLU A 323 8.91 2.53 1.58
CA GLU A 323 7.62 1.84 1.66
C GLU A 323 7.69 0.54 0.87
N TYR A 324 7.14 -0.54 1.42
CA TYR A 324 7.09 -1.84 0.76
C TYR A 324 5.71 -2.46 0.89
N HIS A 325 5.26 -3.18 -0.13
CA HIS A 325 4.20 -4.18 0.03
C HIS A 325 4.79 -5.46 0.63
N ARG A 326 3.92 -6.35 1.14
CA ARG A 326 4.31 -7.63 1.72
C ARG A 326 5.28 -8.42 0.84
N ASP A 327 4.95 -8.54 -0.45
CA ASP A 327 5.75 -9.35 -1.38
C ASP A 327 7.09 -8.69 -1.67
N GLY A 328 7.11 -7.38 -1.95
CA GLY A 328 8.36 -6.63 -2.13
C GLY A 328 9.25 -6.58 -0.88
N LEU A 329 8.66 -6.60 0.33
CA LEU A 329 9.41 -6.73 1.58
C LEU A 329 10.06 -8.12 1.69
N ALA A 330 9.33 -9.17 1.32
CA ALA A 330 9.86 -10.53 1.33
C ALA A 330 10.96 -10.72 0.28
N GLU A 331 10.83 -10.17 -0.93
CA GLU A 331 11.88 -10.15 -1.95
C GLU A 331 13.12 -9.39 -1.46
N ALA A 332 12.93 -8.25 -0.78
CA ALA A 332 14.03 -7.48 -0.22
C ALA A 332 14.74 -8.20 0.94
N LEU A 333 14.01 -9.02 1.71
CA LEU A 333 14.59 -9.90 2.74
C LEU A 333 15.34 -11.08 2.11
N GLU A 334 14.78 -11.69 1.06
CA GLU A 334 15.38 -12.82 0.34
C GLU A 334 16.69 -12.43 -0.35
N SER A 335 16.70 -11.28 -1.01
CA SER A 335 17.89 -10.73 -1.69
C SER A 335 18.95 -10.17 -0.73
N GLY A 336 18.67 -10.11 0.57
CA GLY A 336 19.58 -9.54 1.58
C GLY A 336 19.72 -8.02 1.51
N LEU A 337 18.83 -7.32 0.78
CA LEU A 337 18.74 -5.87 0.78
C LEU A 337 18.27 -5.32 2.13
N ILE A 338 17.42 -6.09 2.82
CA ILE A 338 16.94 -5.82 4.17
C ILE A 338 17.42 -6.93 5.11
N THR A 339 18.00 -6.53 6.22
CA THR A 339 18.47 -7.43 7.28
C THR A 339 17.88 -6.99 8.61
N MET A 340 17.29 -7.91 9.36
CA MET A 340 16.74 -7.60 10.68
C MET A 340 17.87 -7.35 11.69
N LEU A 341 17.72 -6.31 12.51
CA LEU A 341 18.62 -6.03 13.61
C LEU A 341 18.03 -6.62 14.90
N ASP A 342 18.90 -7.24 15.71
CA ASP A 342 18.51 -7.79 17.02
C ASP A 342 18.43 -6.66 18.06
N ASP A 343 17.28 -6.51 18.70
CA ASP A 343 16.96 -5.44 19.67
C ASP A 343 17.52 -5.71 21.10
N GLY A 344 18.37 -6.73 21.29
CA GLY A 344 18.83 -7.16 22.62
C GLY A 344 19.83 -6.19 23.27
N LEU A 345 19.91 -6.20 24.62
CA LEU A 345 20.92 -5.48 25.43
C LEU A 345 22.34 -5.92 25.02
N ILE A 346 22.90 -5.25 24.00
CA ILE A 346 24.15 -5.64 23.33
C ILE A 346 25.31 -5.70 24.34
N PHE A 347 25.35 -4.74 25.26
CA PHE A 347 26.42 -4.64 26.24
C PHE A 347 26.32 -5.74 27.31
N ASP A 348 25.15 -5.95 27.93
CA ASP A 348 24.99 -7.02 28.93
C ASP A 348 25.19 -8.42 28.32
N ARG A 349 24.72 -8.68 27.09
CA ARG A 349 25.00 -9.96 26.40
C ARG A 349 26.49 -10.15 26.10
N ALA A 350 27.19 -9.09 25.67
CA ALA A 350 28.64 -9.14 25.47
C ALA A 350 29.37 -9.40 26.80
N LEU A 351 28.89 -8.81 27.89
CA LEU A 351 29.47 -8.97 29.23
C LEU A 351 29.22 -10.38 29.79
N GLU A 352 28.03 -10.94 29.61
CA GLU A 352 27.71 -12.34 29.95
C GLU A 352 28.60 -13.32 29.19
N SER A 353 28.75 -13.14 27.88
CA SER A 353 29.64 -13.98 27.06
C SER A 353 31.09 -13.94 27.57
N ILE A 354 31.60 -12.76 27.95
CA ILE A 354 32.94 -12.62 28.52
C ILE A 354 33.03 -13.26 29.92
N ILE A 355 32.00 -13.09 30.77
CA ILE A 355 31.97 -13.71 32.11
C ILE A 355 31.93 -15.24 31.99
N ASP A 356 31.14 -15.78 31.08
CA ASP A 356 31.05 -17.23 30.85
C ASP A 356 32.36 -17.78 30.33
N ASN A 357 33.03 -17.07 29.41
CA ASN A 357 34.36 -17.44 28.91
C ASN A 357 35.42 -17.41 30.04
N LEU A 358 35.39 -16.40 30.91
CA LEU A 358 36.27 -16.31 32.08
C LEU A 358 35.98 -17.38 33.14
N ARG A 359 34.72 -17.82 33.30
CA ARG A 359 34.34 -18.93 34.19
C ARG A 359 34.77 -20.28 33.66
N HIS A 360 34.77 -20.47 32.34
CA HIS A 360 35.27 -21.68 31.69
C HIS A 360 36.80 -21.77 31.77
N ASN A 361 37.53 -20.68 31.50
CA ASN A 361 39.00 -20.63 31.60
C ASN A 361 39.57 -20.73 33.03
N ARG A 362 38.72 -20.73 34.08
CA ARG A 362 39.15 -20.90 35.47
C ARG A 362 38.94 -22.32 36.00
N LYS A 363 38.38 -23.21 35.18
CA LYS A 363 38.14 -24.63 35.49
C LYS A 363 39.16 -25.57 34.84
N ASP A 364 39.99 -25.06 33.93
CA ASP A 364 41.27 -25.65 33.53
C ASP A 364 42.40 -24.97 34.30
#